data_AF-A0A858QYC0-F1
#
_entry.id   AF-A0A858QYC0-F1
#
_cell.length_a   1.000
_cell.length_b   1.000
_cell.length_c   1.000
_cell.angle_alpha   90.00
_cell.angle_beta   90.00
_cell.angle_gamma   90.00
#
_symmetry.space_group_name_H-M   'P 1'
#
loop_
_entity.id
_entity.type
_entity.pdbx_description
1 polymer ?
#
loop_
_entity_poly.entity_id
_entity_poly.type
_entity_poly.pdbx_seq_one_letter_code
_entity_poly.pdbx_strand_id
1 'polypeptide(L)' 'MNTVLSLFSFTLLTVFLGILAFKVMEIDLILVCAAAVLMCGYDFIRSVRANEEH' A
#
# COMPACT_ATOMS: atom_id res chain seq x y z
N MET A 1 11.48 -7.11 -10.85
CA MET A 1 10.37 -6.17 -11.16
C MET A 1 10.92 -4.76 -10.92
N ASN A 2 10.70 -3.79 -11.81
CA ASN A 2 11.35 -2.48 -11.68
C ASN A 2 10.88 -1.79 -10.38
N THR A 3 11.77 -1.58 -9.41
CA THR A 3 11.44 -1.05 -8.06
C THR A 3 10.73 0.30 -8.11
N VAL A 4 11.01 1.08 -9.15
CA VAL A 4 10.32 2.35 -9.44
C VAL A 4 8.83 2.15 -9.69
N LEU A 5 8.45 1.08 -10.40
CA LEU A 5 7.06 0.79 -10.76
C LEU A 5 6.27 0.28 -9.54
N SER A 6 6.88 -0.52 -8.67
CA SER A 6 6.22 -0.98 -7.45
C SER A 6 6.03 0.16 -6.45
N LEU A 7 7.02 1.06 -6.34
CA LEU A 7 6.91 2.24 -5.47
C LEU A 7 5.78 3.16 -5.96
N PHE A 8 5.73 3.42 -7.27
CA PHE A 8 4.68 4.22 -7.88
C PHE A 8 3.28 3.63 -7.65
N SER A 9 3.14 2.31 -7.84
CA SER A 9 1.88 1.59 -7.63
C SER A 9 1.44 1.61 -6.17
N PHE A 10 2.38 1.43 -5.23
CA PHE A 10 2.10 1.50 -3.80
C PHE A 10 1.68 2.91 -3.35
N THR A 11 2.35 3.95 -3.84
CA THR A 11 1.96 5.34 -3.57
C THR A 11 0.56 5.64 -4.09
N LEU A 12 0.24 5.25 -5.33
CA LEU A 12 -1.10 5.43 -5.91
C LEU A 12 -2.18 4.72 -5.09
N LEU A 13 -1.93 3.47 -4.69
CA LEU A 13 -2.84 2.69 -3.85
C LEU A 13 -3.09 3.38 -2.50
N THR A 14 -2.01 3.81 -1.84
CA THR A 14 -2.08 4.45 -0.52
C THR A 14 -2.86 5.77 -0.59
N VAL A 15 -2.61 6.59 -1.61
CA VAL A 15 -3.34 7.84 -1.84
C VAL A 15 -4.82 7.57 -2.10
N PHE A 16 -5.13 6.59 -2.95
CA PHE A 16 -6.51 6.22 -3.26
C PHE A 16 -7.27 5.75 -2.00
N LEU A 17 -6.69 4.85 -1.21
CA LEU A 17 -7.28 4.36 0.03
C LEU A 17 -7.45 5.49 1.05
N GLY A 18 -6.48 6.41 1.15
CA GLY A 18 -6.58 7.58 2.01
C GLY A 18 -7.75 8.50 1.63
N ILE A 19 -7.93 8.77 0.34
CA ILE A 19 -9.07 9.57 -0.15
C ILE A 19 -10.40 8.84 0.13
N LEU A 20 -10.45 7.54 -0.12
CA LEU A 20 -11.64 6.72 0.11
C LEU A 20 -12.06 6.72 1.59
N ALA A 21 -11.11 6.50 2.48
CA ALA A 21 -11.31 6.55 3.92
C ALA A 21 -11.80 7.93 4.40
N PHE A 22 -11.22 9.01 3.88
CA PHE A 22 -11.60 10.37 4.26
C PHE A 22 -12.99 10.78 3.74
N LYS A 23 -13.36 10.30 2.55
CA LYS A 23 -14.64 10.66 1.90
C LYS A 23 -15.84 9.94 2.50
N VAL A 24 -15.71 8.66 2.82
CA VAL A 24 -16.82 7.84 3.35
C VAL A 24 -16.89 7.93 4.87
N MET A 25 -15.76 8.10 5.56
CA MET A 25 -15.68 8.33 7.01
C MET A 25 -16.36 7.25 7.87
N GLU A 26 -16.39 6.00 7.39
CA GLU A 26 -16.86 4.85 8.17
C GLU A 26 -15.69 4.16 8.88
N ILE A 27 -15.87 3.83 10.17
CA ILE A 27 -14.82 3.23 11.00
C ILE A 27 -14.37 1.87 10.44
N ASP A 28 -15.32 1.05 9.97
CA ASP A 28 -15.03 -0.27 9.40
C ASP A 28 -14.16 -0.15 8.14
N LEU A 29 -14.52 0.79 7.26
CA LEU A 29 -13.77 1.08 6.04
C LEU A 29 -12.35 1.58 6.33
N ILE A 30 -12.19 2.47 7.31
CA ILE A 30 -10.88 3.00 7.72
C ILE A 30 -10.00 1.84 8.23
N LEU A 31 -10.56 0.94 9.04
CA LEU A 31 -9.83 -0.19 9.61
C LEU A 31 -9.38 -1.18 8.53
N VAL A 32 -10.26 -1.50 7.58
CA VAL A 32 -9.94 -2.35 6.42
C VAL A 32 -8.89 -1.68 5.53
N CYS A 33 -9.01 -0.37 5.27
CA CYS A 33 -8.01 0.37 4.50
C CYS A 33 -6.64 0.37 5.17
N ALA A 34 -6.59 0.59 6.49
CA ALA A 34 -5.35 0.54 7.26
C ALA A 34 -4.69 -0.85 7.22
N ALA A 35 -5.48 -1.92 7.36
CA ALA A 35 -4.98 -3.29 7.24
C ALA A 35 -4.46 -3.59 5.83
N ALA A 36 -5.15 -3.14 4.79
CA ALA A 36 -4.74 -3.30 3.40
C ALA A 36 -3.41 -2.57 3.11
N VAL A 37 -3.26 -1.33 3.59
CA VAL A 37 -2.01 -0.57 3.45
C VAL A 37 -0.86 -1.25 4.20
N LEU A 38 -1.11 -1.79 5.41
CA LEU A 38 -0.09 -2.53 6.17
C LEU A 38 0.36 -3.80 5.44
N MET A 39 -0.58 -4.60 4.91
CA MET A 39 -0.24 -5.79 4.13
C MET A 39 0.51 -5.44 2.84
N CYS A 40 0.05 -4.44 2.09
CA CYS A 40 0.75 -4.00 0.88
C CYS A 40 2.14 -3.43 1.20
N GLY A 41 2.28 -2.69 2.30
CA GLY A 41 3.57 -2.16 2.75
C GLY A 41 4.53 -3.28 3.13
N TYR A 42 4.04 -4.31 3.82
CA TYR A 42 4.83 -5.50 4.13
C TYR A 42 5.26 -6.27 2.88
N ASP A 43 4.34 -6.49 1.93
CA ASP A 43 4.64 -7.16 0.66
C ASP A 43 5.64 -6.35 -0.17
N PHE A 44 5.51 -5.02 -0.17
CA PHE A 44 6.44 -4.11 -0.81
C PHE A 44 7.85 -4.19 -0.18
N ILE A 45 7.97 -4.09 1.15
CA ILE A 45 9.27 -4.21 1.84
C ILE A 45 9.90 -5.58 1.57
N ARG A 46 9.10 -6.65 1.61
CA ARG A 46 9.55 -8.00 1.28
C ARG A 46 10.02 -8.10 -0.17
N SER A 47 9.28 -7.50 -1.11
CA SER A 47 9.64 -7.45 -2.52
C SER A 47 10.93 -6.67 -2.75
N VAL A 48 11.13 -5.55 -2.06
CA VAL A 48 12.37 -4.76 -2.11
C VAL A 48 13.55 -5.59 -1.59
N ARG A 49 13.43 -6.20 -0.42
CA ARG A 49 14.48 -7.08 0.14
C ARG A 49 14.81 -8.26 -0.76
N ALA A 50 13.80 -8.92 -1.33
CA ALA A 50 14.02 -10.06 -2.23
C ALA A 50 14.69 -9.67 -3.55
N ASN A 51 14.59 -8.41 -3.95
CA ASN A 51 15.23 -7.86 -5.15
C ASN A 51 16.65 -7.34 -4.88
N GLU A 52 17.08 -7.24 -3.60
CA GLU A 52 18.48 -6.95 -3.21
C GLU A 52 19.37 -8.21 -3.20
N GLU A 53 18.79 -9.42 -3.22
CA GLU A 53 19.55 -10.69 -3.24
C GLU A 53 19.94 -11.17 -4.66
N HIS A 54 19.67 -10.38 -5.71
CA HIS A 54 19.94 -10.73 -7.11
C HIS A 54 20.90 -9.75 -7.80
#